data_AF-A0A2S2R075-F1
#
_entry.id   AF-A0A2S2R075-F1
#
_cell.length_a   1.000
_cell.length_b   1.000
_cell.length_c   1.000
_cell.angle_alpha   90.00
_cell.angle_beta   90.00
_cell.angle_gamma   90.00
#
_symmetry.space_group_name_H-M   'P 1'
#
loop_
_entity.id
_entity.type
_entity.pdbx_description
1 polymer ?
#
loop_
_entity_poly.entity_id
_entity_poly.type
_entity_poly.pdbx_seq_one_letter_code
_entity_poly.pdbx_strand_id
1 'polypeptide(L)'
;KNQSWGCRVNNLRGVTLYNYINTKRFKVLAPPDPTYWPFSARKNPDILDIFVSNLPNTLFHSTKNLLDLNSDHSSILLTLSTSPSIKEYNKLFNKFTDNVKLHELVNTKIKLNSKLKSPNDIDLAVLNLTNIIQTTAWSATNTILAPPSPSSLPEG
;
A
#
# COMPACT_ATOMS: atom_id res chain seq x y z
N LYS A 1 23.07 -3.95 -14.75
CA LYS A 1 22.71 -5.02 -13.80
C LYS A 1 22.82 -4.50 -12.38
N ASN A 2 21.74 -4.59 -11.61
CA ASN A 2 21.74 -4.23 -10.20
C ASN A 2 20.77 -5.15 -9.44
N GLN A 3 21.17 -5.62 -8.28
CA GLN A 3 20.41 -6.48 -7.39
C GLN A 3 19.10 -5.83 -6.91
N SER A 4 19.03 -4.50 -6.86
CA SER A 4 17.80 -3.78 -6.48
C SER A 4 16.61 -4.01 -7.42
N TRP A 5 16.83 -4.55 -8.62
CA TRP A 5 15.78 -4.97 -9.54
C TRP A 5 15.91 -6.44 -9.94
N GLY A 6 16.53 -7.25 -9.06
CA GLY A 6 16.58 -8.70 -9.20
C GLY A 6 17.70 -9.23 -10.10
N CYS A 7 18.69 -8.41 -10.48
CA CYS A 7 19.87 -8.98 -11.12
C CYS A 7 20.68 -9.86 -10.16
N ARG A 8 21.35 -10.88 -10.69
CA ARG A 8 22.24 -11.74 -9.87
C ARG A 8 23.45 -11.00 -9.31
N VAL A 9 24.01 -10.09 -10.09
CA VAL A 9 25.23 -9.34 -9.76
C VAL A 9 25.10 -7.87 -10.14
N ASN A 10 25.83 -7.02 -9.42
CA ASN A 10 25.95 -5.60 -9.75
C ASN A 10 27.03 -5.39 -10.80
N ASN A 11 26.82 -4.43 -11.70
CA ASN A 11 27.89 -3.89 -12.54
C ASN A 11 27.93 -2.36 -12.45
N LEU A 12 29.06 -1.76 -12.85
CA LEU A 12 29.28 -0.30 -12.75
C LEU A 12 28.14 0.52 -13.37
N ARG A 13 27.67 0.10 -14.54
CA ARG A 13 26.54 0.76 -15.23
C ARG A 13 25.24 0.66 -14.45
N GLY A 14 24.95 -0.49 -13.85
CA GLY A 14 23.76 -0.69 -13.02
C GLY A 14 23.83 0.05 -11.67
N VAL A 15 25.00 0.18 -11.06
CA VAL A 15 25.20 1.02 -9.86
C VAL A 15 24.99 2.49 -10.22
N THR A 16 25.55 2.94 -11.35
CA THR A 16 25.36 4.32 -11.83
C THR A 16 23.89 4.64 -12.08
N LEU A 17 23.18 3.76 -12.77
CA LEU A 17 21.74 3.91 -13.03
C LEU A 17 20.93 3.91 -11.72
N TYR A 18 21.22 3.01 -10.80
CA TYR A 18 20.57 2.95 -9.49
C TYR A 18 20.74 4.25 -8.70
N ASN A 19 21.96 4.79 -8.65
CA ASN A 19 22.24 6.04 -7.97
C ASN A 19 21.46 7.21 -8.58
N TYR A 20 21.37 7.28 -9.91
CA TYR A 20 20.58 8.29 -10.60
C TYR A 20 19.09 8.18 -10.27
N ILE A 21 18.54 6.96 -10.34
CA ILE A 21 17.14 6.67 -10.02
C ILE A 21 16.79 7.11 -8.59
N ASN A 22 17.63 6.77 -7.62
CA ASN A 22 17.42 7.16 -6.22
C ASN A 22 17.54 8.67 -6.02
N THR A 23 18.53 9.30 -6.64
CA THR A 23 18.73 10.76 -6.57
C THR A 23 17.51 11.51 -7.11
N LYS A 24 16.91 11.01 -8.19
CA LYS A 24 15.69 11.57 -8.78
C LYS A 24 14.39 11.06 -8.14
N ARG A 25 14.49 10.16 -7.15
CA ARG A 25 13.35 9.52 -6.47
C ARG A 25 12.38 8.79 -7.42
N PHE A 26 12.91 8.24 -8.50
CA PHE A 26 12.16 7.35 -9.37
C PHE A 26 12.06 5.94 -8.78
N LYS A 27 11.12 5.16 -9.30
CA LYS A 27 10.89 3.77 -8.94
C LYS A 27 11.30 2.86 -10.07
N VAL A 28 11.90 1.74 -9.71
CA VAL A 28 12.13 0.64 -10.65
C VAL A 28 10.98 -0.33 -10.56
N LEU A 29 10.36 -0.63 -11.69
CA LEU A 29 9.33 -1.67 -11.80
C LEU A 29 9.97 -2.84 -12.57
N ALA A 30 10.50 -3.78 -11.81
CA ALA A 30 11.13 -4.98 -12.35
C ALA A 30 10.07 -6.04 -12.65
N PRO A 31 10.25 -6.85 -13.70
CA PRO A 31 9.48 -8.07 -13.87
C PRO A 31 9.77 -9.10 -12.76
N PRO A 32 8.87 -10.06 -12.52
CA PRO A 32 9.10 -11.14 -11.56
C PRO A 32 10.18 -12.13 -12.02
N ASP A 33 10.32 -12.35 -13.35
CA ASP A 33 11.22 -13.35 -13.92
C ASP A 33 12.33 -12.72 -14.79
N PRO A 34 13.41 -13.47 -15.09
CA PRO A 34 14.44 -13.02 -16.02
C PRO A 34 13.90 -12.54 -17.37
N THR A 35 14.50 -11.48 -17.90
CA THR A 35 14.17 -10.94 -19.23
C THR A 35 15.17 -11.32 -20.28
N TYR A 36 16.36 -11.78 -19.89
CA TYR A 36 17.36 -12.32 -20.78
C TYR A 36 17.58 -13.81 -20.52
N TRP A 37 17.52 -14.62 -21.58
CA TRP A 37 17.63 -16.07 -21.59
C TRP A 37 18.77 -16.52 -22.52
N PRO A 38 20.00 -16.63 -22.00
CA PRO A 38 21.15 -16.95 -22.84
C PRO A 38 21.12 -18.40 -23.36
N PHE A 39 21.49 -18.59 -24.63
CA PHE A 39 21.67 -19.93 -25.21
C PHE A 39 22.89 -20.67 -24.63
N SER A 40 23.92 -19.95 -24.19
CA SER A 40 25.14 -20.55 -23.64
C SER A 40 24.93 -20.98 -22.19
N ALA A 41 25.19 -22.25 -21.89
CA ALA A 41 25.15 -22.80 -20.53
C ALA A 41 26.13 -22.14 -19.53
N ARG A 42 27.10 -21.35 -20.01
CA ARG A 42 28.01 -20.57 -19.16
C ARG A 42 27.42 -19.24 -18.68
N LYS A 43 26.29 -18.83 -19.24
CA LYS A 43 25.59 -17.61 -18.87
C LYS A 43 24.29 -17.98 -18.14
N ASN A 44 23.96 -17.19 -17.12
CA ASN A 44 22.72 -17.37 -16.37
C ASN A 44 21.68 -16.36 -16.85
N PRO A 45 20.39 -16.72 -16.83
CA PRO A 45 19.31 -15.77 -17.01
C PRO A 45 19.40 -14.60 -16.03
N ASP A 46 19.00 -13.41 -16.47
CA ASP A 46 19.09 -12.19 -15.66
C ASP A 46 17.98 -11.20 -16.04
N ILE A 47 17.70 -10.25 -15.14
CA ILE A 47 16.76 -9.15 -15.41
C ILE A 47 17.54 -7.97 -15.99
N LEU A 48 17.45 -7.77 -17.30
CA LEU A 48 18.12 -6.66 -18.01
C LEU A 48 17.16 -5.55 -18.38
N ASP A 49 15.94 -5.93 -18.75
CA ASP A 49 14.87 -5.02 -19.13
C ASP A 49 13.99 -4.68 -17.92
N ILE A 50 13.85 -3.38 -17.65
CA ILE A 50 13.13 -2.82 -16.50
C ILE A 50 12.34 -1.57 -16.93
N PHE A 51 11.29 -1.23 -16.19
CA PHE A 51 10.69 0.10 -16.29
C PHE A 51 11.21 1.00 -15.18
N VAL A 52 11.41 2.28 -15.50
CA VAL A 52 11.72 3.34 -14.53
C VAL A 52 10.63 4.38 -14.61
N SER A 53 10.01 4.73 -13.48
CA SER A 53 8.84 5.59 -13.46
C SER A 53 8.78 6.52 -12.26
N ASN A 54 7.98 7.58 -12.38
CA ASN A 54 7.60 8.45 -11.27
C ASN A 54 6.11 8.28 -10.92
N LEU A 55 5.59 7.04 -10.98
CA LEU A 55 4.18 6.79 -10.71
C LEU A 55 3.83 7.10 -9.26
N PRO A 56 2.65 7.70 -8.97
CA PRO A 56 2.20 7.91 -7.61
C PRO A 56 1.92 6.57 -6.93
N ASN A 57 2.13 6.49 -5.60
CA ASN A 57 1.87 5.27 -4.82
C ASN A 57 0.41 4.83 -4.81
N THR A 58 -0.51 5.73 -5.16
CA THR A 58 -1.95 5.50 -5.17
C THR A 58 -2.42 4.77 -6.44
N LEU A 59 -1.59 4.74 -7.48
CA LEU A 59 -1.91 4.09 -8.75
C LEU A 59 -1.42 2.64 -8.71
N PHE A 60 -2.37 1.72 -8.83
CA PHE A 60 -2.07 0.30 -8.93
C PHE A 60 -1.36 0.01 -10.25
N HIS A 61 -0.27 -0.73 -10.18
CA HIS A 61 0.48 -1.19 -11.34
C HIS A 61 0.96 -2.61 -11.12
N SER A 62 1.18 -3.34 -12.21
CA SER A 62 1.82 -4.65 -12.19
C SER A 62 2.71 -4.85 -13.42
N THR A 63 3.78 -5.61 -13.22
CA THR A 63 4.71 -6.02 -14.27
C THR A 63 4.60 -7.53 -14.48
N LYS A 64 4.68 -7.97 -15.73
CA LYS A 64 4.74 -9.39 -16.08
C LYS A 64 5.65 -9.63 -17.27
N ASN A 65 6.34 -10.76 -17.27
CA ASN A 65 7.06 -11.24 -18.44
C ASN A 65 6.05 -11.80 -19.46
N LEU A 66 6.32 -11.56 -20.73
CA LEU A 66 5.67 -12.21 -21.86
C LEU A 66 6.71 -13.18 -22.44
N LEU A 67 6.39 -14.47 -22.40
CA LEU A 67 7.23 -15.50 -22.99
C LEU A 67 7.19 -15.36 -24.51
N ASP A 68 8.32 -14.99 -25.08
CA ASP A 68 8.56 -15.09 -26.52
C ASP A 68 9.42 -16.34 -26.76
N LEU A 69 8.87 -17.30 -27.51
CA LEU A 69 9.52 -18.58 -27.76
C LEU A 69 10.71 -18.48 -28.73
N ASN A 70 10.83 -17.36 -29.46
CA ASN A 70 11.80 -17.22 -30.55
C ASN A 70 12.90 -16.19 -30.29
N SER A 71 12.96 -15.61 -29.09
CA SER A 71 13.95 -14.60 -28.71
C SER A 71 14.73 -15.03 -27.48
N ASP A 72 15.99 -14.61 -27.38
CA ASP A 72 16.78 -14.68 -26.15
C ASP A 72 16.38 -13.58 -25.15
N HIS A 73 15.39 -12.76 -25.49
CA HIS A 73 14.75 -11.81 -24.59
C HIS A 73 13.24 -12.07 -24.44
N SER A 74 12.74 -11.97 -23.22
CA SER A 74 11.30 -11.93 -22.92
C SER A 74 10.83 -10.50 -22.85
N SER A 75 9.78 -10.17 -23.59
CA SER A 75 9.13 -8.86 -23.49
C SER A 75 8.53 -8.66 -22.10
N ILE A 76 8.41 -7.40 -21.66
CA ILE A 76 7.80 -7.05 -20.38
C ILE A 76 6.55 -6.20 -20.60
N LEU A 77 5.46 -6.56 -19.94
CA LEU A 77 4.22 -5.77 -19.94
C LEU A 77 4.06 -5.06 -18.59
N LEU A 78 3.85 -3.74 -18.67
CA LEU A 78 3.42 -2.91 -17.55
C LEU A 78 1.92 -2.64 -17.69
N THR A 79 1.14 -3.07 -16.71
CA THR A 79 -0.28 -2.73 -16.58
C THR A 79 -0.43 -1.61 -15.57
N LEU A 80 -1.14 -0.54 -15.95
CA LEU A 80 -1.44 0.61 -15.12
C LEU A 80 -2.94 0.75 -14.95
N SER A 81 -3.38 1.05 -13.72
CA SER A 81 -4.75 1.50 -13.48
C SER A 81 -4.95 2.92 -14.03
N THR A 82 -6.13 3.18 -14.58
CA THR A 82 -6.51 4.50 -15.11
C THR A 82 -6.92 5.47 -14.00
N SER A 83 -7.20 4.96 -12.81
CA SER A 83 -7.57 5.75 -11.63
C SER A 83 -6.90 5.20 -10.37
N PRO A 84 -6.68 6.04 -9.34
CA PRO A 84 -6.17 5.61 -8.05
C PRO A 84 -7.08 4.55 -7.41
N SER A 85 -6.48 3.53 -6.80
CA SER A 85 -7.25 2.59 -5.97
C SER A 85 -7.74 3.34 -4.73
N ILE A 86 -9.06 3.58 -4.65
CA ILE A 86 -9.70 4.05 -3.42
C ILE A 86 -9.64 2.88 -2.45
N LYS A 87 -8.59 2.82 -1.64
CA LYS A 87 -8.56 1.92 -0.50
C LYS A 87 -9.54 2.49 0.53
N GLU A 88 -10.75 1.94 0.57
CA GLU A 88 -11.65 2.12 1.71
C GLU A 88 -11.01 1.44 2.91
N TYR A 89 -10.23 2.20 3.67
CA TYR A 89 -9.90 1.81 5.03
C TYR A 89 -11.17 2.00 5.83
N ASN A 90 -11.69 0.93 6.44
CA ASN A 90 -12.68 1.02 7.51
C ASN A 90 -12.00 1.68 8.71
N LYS A 91 -11.85 3.01 8.66
CA LYS A 91 -11.26 3.76 9.76
C LYS A 91 -12.28 3.78 10.88
N LEU A 92 -11.85 3.36 12.06
CA LEU A 92 -12.68 3.43 13.27
C LEU A 92 -13.08 4.89 13.59
N PHE A 93 -12.19 5.83 13.25
CA PHE A 93 -12.38 7.27 13.42
C PHE A 93 -12.33 7.98 12.07
N ASN A 94 -13.14 9.02 11.91
CA ASN A 94 -13.11 9.86 10.71
C ASN A 94 -13.20 11.35 11.10
N LYS A 95 -13.22 12.23 10.09
CA LYS A 95 -13.28 13.69 10.32
C LYS A 95 -14.56 14.19 11.01
N PHE A 96 -15.56 13.33 11.15
CA PHE A 96 -16.84 13.60 11.81
C PHE A 96 -16.93 12.97 13.20
N THR A 97 -15.86 12.34 13.70
CA THR A 97 -15.78 11.85 15.07
C THR A 97 -15.58 13.02 16.03
N ASP A 98 -16.54 13.21 16.95
CA ASP A 98 -16.40 14.15 18.05
C ASP A 98 -15.51 13.56 19.14
N ASN A 99 -14.28 14.07 19.25
CA ASN A 99 -13.30 13.60 20.22
C ASN A 99 -13.72 13.85 21.66
N VAL A 100 -14.42 14.95 21.95
CA VAL A 100 -14.85 15.28 23.32
C VAL A 100 -15.92 14.29 23.76
N LYS A 101 -16.94 14.10 22.92
CA LYS A 101 -18.00 13.11 23.15
C LYS A 101 -17.43 11.70 23.26
N LEU A 102 -16.42 11.36 22.46
CA LEU A 102 -15.74 10.08 22.55
C LEU A 102 -15.07 9.89 23.92
N HIS A 103 -14.30 10.88 24.38
CA HIS A 103 -13.62 10.82 25.68
C HIS A 103 -14.63 10.67 26.83
N GLU A 104 -15.73 11.40 26.80
CA GLU A 104 -16.81 11.26 27.79
C GLU A 104 -17.43 9.85 27.77
N LEU A 105 -17.72 9.33 26.58
CA LEU A 105 -18.29 7.99 26.41
C LEU A 105 -17.34 6.87 26.85
N VAL A 106 -16.03 7.03 26.65
CA VAL A 106 -15.02 6.09 27.16
C VAL A 106 -14.97 6.14 28.68
N ASN A 107 -14.86 7.34 29.26
CA ASN A 107 -14.76 7.53 30.71
C ASN A 107 -16.00 7.00 31.45
N THR A 108 -17.18 7.13 30.85
CA THR A 108 -18.43 6.64 31.45
C THR A 108 -18.60 5.12 31.35
N LYS A 109 -18.10 4.49 30.28
CA LYS A 109 -18.31 3.04 30.04
C LYS A 109 -17.18 2.15 30.53
N ILE A 110 -15.97 2.69 30.73
CA ILE A 110 -14.81 1.90 31.12
C ILE A 110 -14.93 1.37 32.56
N LYS A 111 -14.65 0.07 32.74
CA LYS A 111 -14.63 -0.59 34.05
C LYS A 111 -13.19 -0.95 34.43
N LEU A 112 -12.63 -0.19 35.36
CA LEU A 112 -11.22 -0.33 35.76
C LEU A 112 -10.98 -1.43 36.80
N ASN A 113 -12.03 -1.96 37.43
CA ASN A 113 -11.96 -3.02 38.44
C ASN A 113 -11.99 -4.44 37.85
N SER A 114 -11.45 -4.61 36.63
CA SER A 114 -11.39 -5.91 35.96
C SER A 114 -10.36 -6.81 36.64
N LYS A 115 -10.71 -8.08 36.84
CA LYS A 115 -9.77 -9.10 37.33
C LYS A 115 -8.73 -9.37 36.24
N LEU A 116 -7.47 -9.62 36.63
CA LEU A 116 -6.35 -9.89 35.72
C LEU A 116 -5.46 -11.03 36.25
N LYS A 117 -6.07 -12.05 36.88
CA LYS A 117 -5.33 -13.10 37.62
C LYS A 117 -5.07 -14.36 36.80
N SER A 118 -5.71 -14.49 35.64
CA SER A 118 -5.57 -15.63 34.74
C SER A 118 -5.48 -15.15 33.28
N PRO A 119 -4.95 -15.97 32.35
CA PRO A 119 -4.94 -15.64 30.93
C PRO A 119 -6.36 -15.29 30.41
N ASN A 120 -7.37 -16.06 30.82
CA ASN A 120 -8.76 -15.79 30.43
C ASN A 120 -9.28 -14.44 30.97
N ASP A 121 -8.88 -14.06 32.19
CA ASP A 121 -9.24 -12.75 32.75
C ASP A 121 -8.60 -11.60 31.91
N ILE A 122 -7.37 -11.80 31.43
CA ILE A 122 -6.67 -10.84 30.57
C ILE A 122 -7.35 -10.74 29.20
N ASP A 123 -7.64 -11.87 28.56
CA ASP A 123 -8.31 -11.90 27.26
C ASP A 123 -9.69 -11.20 27.32
N LEU A 124 -10.44 -11.45 28.40
CA LEU A 124 -11.72 -10.79 28.62
C LEU A 124 -11.57 -9.28 28.83
N ALA A 125 -10.54 -8.84 29.55
CA ALA A 125 -10.27 -7.41 29.74
C ALA A 125 -9.90 -6.72 28.41
N VAL A 126 -9.09 -7.36 27.56
CA VAL A 126 -8.74 -6.88 26.22
C VAL A 126 -9.97 -6.79 25.32
N LEU A 127 -10.81 -7.84 25.33
CA LEU A 127 -12.04 -7.86 24.54
C LEU A 127 -13.00 -6.74 24.98
N ASN A 128 -13.19 -6.56 26.28
CA ASN A 128 -14.04 -5.51 26.83
C ASN A 128 -13.53 -4.11 26.45
N LEU A 129 -12.23 -3.86 26.59
CA LEU A 129 -11.62 -2.59 26.21
C LEU A 129 -11.82 -2.32 24.70
N THR A 130 -11.58 -3.33 23.87
CA THR A 130 -11.76 -3.24 22.42
C THR A 130 -13.20 -2.89 22.05
N ASN A 131 -14.18 -3.58 22.65
CA ASN A 131 -15.60 -3.31 22.44
C ASN A 131 -16.01 -1.91 22.90
N ILE A 132 -15.47 -1.42 24.03
CA ILE A 132 -15.74 -0.06 24.50
C ILE A 132 -15.20 0.96 23.50
N ILE A 133 -13.94 0.86 23.09
CA ILE A 133 -13.33 1.79 22.13
C ILE A 133 -14.13 1.78 20.82
N GLN A 134 -14.51 0.60 20.33
CA GLN A 134 -15.25 0.48 19.08
C GLN A 134 -16.65 1.10 19.16
N THR A 135 -17.43 0.73 20.17
CA THR A 135 -18.82 1.21 20.32
C THR A 135 -18.89 2.71 20.65
N THR A 136 -17.93 3.23 21.42
CA THR A 136 -17.84 4.66 21.74
C THR A 136 -17.43 5.48 20.51
N ALA A 137 -16.47 5.00 19.72
CA ALA A 137 -16.08 5.63 18.46
C ALA A 137 -17.26 5.77 17.49
N TRP A 138 -18.05 4.72 17.32
CA TRP A 138 -19.24 4.74 16.47
C TRP A 138 -20.32 5.68 17.01
N SER A 139 -20.56 5.70 18.33
CA SER A 139 -21.55 6.59 18.97
C SER A 139 -21.15 8.07 18.92
N ALA A 140 -19.85 8.36 18.87
CA ALA A 140 -19.29 9.70 18.80
C ALA A 140 -19.14 10.22 17.36
N THR A 141 -19.36 9.37 16.35
CA THR A 141 -19.22 9.75 14.94
C THR A 141 -20.57 10.06 14.34
N ASN A 142 -20.75 11.29 13.86
CA ASN A 142 -21.98 11.67 13.17
C ASN A 142 -21.99 11.09 11.74
N THR A 143 -22.96 10.23 11.43
CA THR A 143 -23.15 9.62 10.09
C THR A 143 -23.91 10.51 9.12
N ILE A 144 -24.37 11.69 9.55
CA ILE A 144 -25.06 12.64 8.67
C ILE A 144 -24.00 13.34 7.82
N LEU A 145 -23.79 12.82 6.61
CA LEU A 145 -23.22 13.58 5.50
C LEU A 145 -24.03 14.88 5.41
N ALA A 146 -23.38 16.02 5.63
CA ALA A 146 -24.00 17.31 5.35
C ALA A 146 -24.57 17.27 3.92
N PRO A 147 -25.82 17.72 3.68
CA PRO A 147 -26.38 17.74 2.35
C PRO A 147 -25.43 18.50 1.42
N PRO A 148 -25.23 18.05 0.17
CA PRO A 148 -24.42 18.80 -0.78
C PRO A 148 -25.01 20.20 -0.86
N SER A 149 -24.19 21.21 -0.56
CA SER A 149 -24.56 22.59 -0.82
C SER A 149 -24.92 22.69 -2.30
N PRO A 150 -26.09 23.25 -2.67
CA PRO A 150 -26.40 23.46 -4.07
C PRO A 150 -25.34 24.40 -4.64
N SER A 151 -24.46 23.85 -5.49
CA SER A 151 -23.53 24.63 -6.28
C SER A 151 -24.36 25.52 -7.19
N SER A 152 -24.40 26.82 -6.91
CA SER A 152 -24.88 27.82 -7.86
C SER A 152 -23.98 27.77 -9.09
N LEU A 153 -24.51 27.23 -10.19
CA LEU A 153 -23.96 27.41 -11.54
C LEU A 153 -23.79 28.91 -11.81
N PRO A 154 -22.63 29.38 -12.28
CA PRO A 154 -22.57 30.67 -12.94
C PRO A 154 -23.20 30.50 -14.34
N GLU A 155 -24.33 31.15 -14.57
CA GLU A 155 -24.72 31.58 -15.91
C GLU A 155 -23.81 32.75 -16.31
N GLY A 156 -23.20 32.67 -17.50
CA GLY A 156 -22.38 33.73 -18.09
C GLY A 156 -21.23 33.18 -18.92
#